data_AF-A0A835ESL0-F1
#
_entry.id   AF-A0A835ESL0-F1
#
_cell.length_a   1.000
_cell.length_b   1.000
_cell.length_c   1.000
_cell.angle_alpha   90.00
_cell.angle_beta   90.00
_cell.angle_gamma   90.00
#
_symmetry.space_group_name_H-M   'P 1'
#
loop_
_entity.id
_entity.type
_entity.pdbx_description
1 polymer ?
#
loop_
_entity_poly.entity_id
_entity_poly.type
_entity_poly.pdbx_seq_one_letter_code
_entity_poly.pdbx_strand_id
1 'polypeptide(L)'
;MEQTEPGTCAIVACTVCVEAVHRLEHDKLHGEGTFKWSAAPSAPDRLFIACILDATWTPAKGANVGEVLTKIQQMGGVLATSTAPYALQLPLRSWRSHTWHDGSGLSPEHVAALLDSHGPCVGVLWVCPWYYHFDARGHEYDALVYRGCGRGEDDREQSKRLYPGLVGSHAVVCFAYRFCGGGDEMHVLVRDNHDAAANGPQRWIDVEEIDTISVERA
;
A
#
# COMPACT_ATOMS: atom_id res chain seq x y z
N MET A 1 8.91 7.85 1.97
CA MET A 1 8.47 7.82 3.37
C MET A 1 8.73 6.41 3.85
N GLU A 2 9.53 6.30 4.91
CA GLU A 2 9.99 5.04 5.46
C GLU A 2 9.19 4.72 6.73
N GLN A 3 8.95 3.44 7.01
CA GLN A 3 8.53 3.03 8.34
C GLN A 3 9.73 3.05 9.28
N THR A 4 9.71 3.94 10.26
CA THR A 4 10.77 4.07 11.27
C THR A 4 10.51 3.22 12.52
N GLU A 5 9.24 2.84 12.74
CA GLU A 5 8.80 2.02 13.87
C GLU A 5 8.23 0.68 13.37
N PRO A 6 8.60 -0.47 13.98
CA PRO A 6 8.07 -1.77 13.60
C PRO A 6 6.53 -1.82 13.65
N GLY A 7 5.93 -2.43 12.62
CA GLY A 7 4.47 -2.59 12.55
C GLY A 7 3.71 -1.33 12.14
N THR A 8 4.36 -0.34 11.53
CA THR A 8 3.71 0.87 11.01
C THR A 8 3.48 0.86 9.49
N CYS A 9 3.70 -0.28 8.83
CA CYS A 9 3.53 -0.41 7.38
C CYS A 9 2.16 0.06 6.88
N ALA A 10 1.07 -0.28 7.57
CA ALA A 10 -0.29 0.16 7.23
C ALA A 10 -0.45 1.68 7.33
N ILE A 11 0.13 2.31 8.36
CA ILE A 11 0.08 3.77 8.59
C ILE A 11 0.80 4.50 7.45
N VAL A 12 2.02 4.05 7.11
CA VAL A 12 2.79 4.67 6.03
C VAL A 12 2.15 4.43 4.67
N ALA A 13 1.73 3.19 4.37
CA ALA A 13 1.10 2.85 3.10
C ALA A 13 -0.19 3.64 2.87
N CYS A 14 -1.07 3.74 3.87
CA CYS A 14 -2.30 4.52 3.76
C CYS A 14 -2.01 6.01 3.56
N THR A 15 -1.03 6.57 4.30
CA THR A 15 -0.65 7.98 4.18
C THR A 15 -0.15 8.30 2.76
N VAL A 16 0.75 7.47 2.24
CA VAL A 16 1.31 7.64 0.88
C VAL A 16 0.25 7.39 -0.19
N CYS A 17 -0.65 6.43 0.00
CA CYS A 17 -1.71 6.14 -0.94
C CYS A 17 -2.68 7.32 -1.11
N VAL A 18 -3.13 7.93 -0.01
CA VAL A 18 -3.99 9.13 -0.06
C VAL A 18 -3.27 10.26 -0.79
N GLU A 19 -2.01 10.53 -0.49
CA GLU A 19 -1.23 11.54 -1.24
C GLU A 19 -1.19 11.22 -2.74
N ALA A 20 -0.95 9.96 -3.10
CA ALA A 20 -0.81 9.54 -4.49
C ALA A 20 -2.12 9.65 -5.28
N VAL A 21 -3.27 9.35 -4.67
CA VAL A 21 -4.59 9.55 -5.30
C VAL A 21 -4.84 11.03 -5.56
N HIS A 22 -4.59 11.90 -4.57
CA HIS A 22 -4.76 13.36 -4.74
C HIS A 22 -3.81 13.92 -5.81
N ARG A 23 -2.58 13.43 -5.87
CA ARG A 23 -1.62 13.76 -6.93
C ARG A 23 -2.15 13.37 -8.31
N LEU A 24 -2.65 12.13 -8.45
CA LEU A 24 -3.20 11.63 -9.71
C LEU A 24 -4.39 12.48 -10.17
N GLU A 25 -5.36 12.75 -9.29
CA GLU A 25 -6.55 13.53 -9.65
C GLU A 25 -6.22 14.98 -10.00
N HIS A 26 -5.27 15.60 -9.29
CA HIS A 26 -4.79 16.92 -9.65
C HIS A 26 -4.12 16.93 -11.02
N ASP A 27 -3.22 15.98 -11.28
CA ASP A 27 -2.46 15.94 -12.53
C ASP A 27 -3.37 15.62 -13.74
N LYS A 28 -4.44 14.83 -13.55
CA LYS A 28 -5.50 14.63 -14.57
C LYS A 28 -6.17 15.96 -14.98
N LEU A 29 -6.35 16.90 -14.04
CA LEU A 29 -7.05 18.16 -14.27
C LEU A 29 -6.12 19.31 -14.71
N HIS A 30 -4.87 19.30 -14.25
CA HIS A 30 -3.95 20.45 -14.36
C HIS A 30 -2.67 20.15 -15.14
N GLY A 31 -2.45 18.89 -15.53
CA GLY A 31 -1.26 18.43 -16.23
C GLY A 31 -0.28 17.71 -15.31
N GLU A 32 0.48 16.77 -15.88
CA GLU A 32 1.44 15.94 -15.15
C GLU A 32 2.50 16.76 -14.42
N GLY A 33 2.79 16.39 -13.16
CA GLY A 33 3.86 16.99 -12.37
C GLY A 33 3.52 18.38 -11.82
N THR A 34 2.26 18.81 -11.91
CA THR A 34 1.83 20.12 -11.41
C THR A 34 1.42 20.08 -9.93
N PHE A 35 1.18 18.90 -9.36
CA PHE A 35 0.88 18.74 -7.94
C PHE A 35 2.10 19.04 -7.04
N LYS A 36 1.99 20.11 -6.24
CA LYS A 36 3.08 20.65 -5.40
C LYS A 36 3.06 20.17 -3.95
N TRP A 37 2.05 19.38 -3.58
CA TRP A 37 1.86 18.93 -2.21
C TRP A 37 2.49 17.55 -2.02
N SER A 38 2.95 17.32 -0.79
CA SER A 38 3.40 16.01 -0.32
C SER A 38 2.90 15.82 1.10
N ALA A 39 2.63 14.58 1.50
CA ALA A 39 2.35 14.24 2.88
C ALA A 39 3.45 14.83 3.77
N ALA A 40 3.04 15.55 4.81
CA ALA A 40 3.97 16.18 5.72
C ALA A 40 4.86 15.09 6.35
N PRO A 41 6.15 15.37 6.60
CA PRO A 41 7.04 14.41 7.27
C PRO A 41 6.46 13.88 8.59
N SER A 42 5.70 14.71 9.31
CA SER A 42 5.04 14.36 10.57
C SER A 42 3.66 13.69 10.42
N ALA A 43 3.14 13.50 9.20
CA ALA A 43 1.82 12.90 8.99
C ALA A 43 1.72 11.46 9.52
N PRO A 44 2.71 10.56 9.27
CA PRO A 44 2.69 9.20 9.83
C PRO A 44 2.75 9.20 11.35
N ASP A 45 3.59 10.03 11.97
CA ASP A 45 3.73 10.08 13.44
C ASP A 45 2.42 10.54 14.10
N ARG A 46 1.77 11.55 13.51
CA ARG A 46 0.47 12.02 13.99
C ARG A 46 -0.61 10.94 13.88
N LEU A 47 -0.62 10.22 12.76
CA LEU A 47 -1.55 9.11 12.55
C LEU A 47 -1.24 7.95 13.49
N PHE A 48 0.04 7.64 13.72
CA PHE A 48 0.48 6.61 14.65
C PHE A 48 0.04 6.90 16.08
N ILE A 49 0.25 8.13 16.57
CA ILE A 49 -0.22 8.55 17.90
C ILE A 49 -1.75 8.43 18.00
N ALA A 50 -2.49 8.88 16.99
CA ALA A 50 -3.94 8.73 16.96
C ALA A 50 -4.36 7.25 16.97
N CYS A 51 -3.67 6.40 16.21
CA CYS A 51 -3.91 4.98 16.17
C CYS A 51 -3.65 4.27 17.50
N ILE A 52 -2.62 4.69 18.26
CA ILE A 52 -2.35 4.21 19.62
C ILE A 52 -3.48 4.61 20.56
N LEU A 53 -3.87 5.89 20.55
CA LEU A 53 -4.90 6.42 21.47
C LEU A 53 -6.25 5.73 21.28
N ASP A 54 -6.56 5.33 20.05
CA ASP A 54 -7.80 4.63 19.71
C ASP A 54 -7.65 3.10 19.64
N ALA A 55 -6.52 2.55 20.11
CA ALA A 55 -6.23 1.12 20.16
C ALA A 55 -6.33 0.37 18.81
N THR A 56 -6.25 1.10 17.68
CA THR A 56 -6.22 0.52 16.32
C THR A 56 -4.83 -0.05 15.96
N TRP A 57 -3.79 0.38 16.66
CA TRP A 57 -2.45 -0.17 16.54
C TRP A 57 -2.07 -0.94 17.80
N THR A 58 -1.53 -2.14 17.63
CA THR A 58 -1.08 -3.00 18.73
C THR A 58 0.40 -3.33 18.60
N PRO A 59 1.19 -3.23 19.69
CA PRO A 59 2.59 -3.67 19.70
C PRO A 59 2.77 -5.08 19.14
N ALA A 60 3.79 -5.26 18.30
CA ALA A 60 4.12 -6.52 17.61
C ALA A 60 3.08 -7.08 16.61
N LYS A 61 1.88 -6.48 16.51
CA LYS A 61 0.87 -6.88 15.53
C LYS A 61 0.66 -5.86 14.41
N GLY A 62 0.92 -4.58 14.70
CA GLY A 62 0.64 -3.48 13.79
C GLY A 62 -0.82 -3.04 13.83
N ALA A 63 -1.33 -2.51 12.71
CA ALA A 63 -2.69 -2.02 12.56
C ALA A 63 -3.34 -2.59 11.30
N ASN A 64 -4.67 -2.77 11.34
CA ASN A 64 -5.44 -3.15 10.16
C ASN A 64 -5.58 -1.96 9.20
N VAL A 65 -5.39 -2.17 7.90
CA VAL A 65 -5.49 -1.13 6.86
C VAL A 65 -6.84 -0.41 6.89
N GLY A 66 -7.95 -1.12 7.05
CA GLY A 66 -9.28 -0.52 7.10
C GLY A 66 -9.49 0.37 8.33
N GLU A 67 -8.96 -0.03 9.49
CA GLU A 67 -9.00 0.78 10.71
C GLU A 67 -8.15 2.05 10.56
N VAL A 68 -6.98 1.94 9.93
CA VAL A 68 -6.10 3.08 9.62
C VAL A 68 -6.78 4.05 8.64
N LEU A 69 -7.38 3.55 7.55
CA LEU A 69 -8.13 4.40 6.60
C LEU A 69 -9.32 5.10 7.28
N THR A 70 -10.03 4.38 8.15
CA THR A 70 -11.10 4.97 8.98
C THR A 70 -10.55 6.06 9.90
N LYS A 71 -9.38 5.85 10.49
CA LYS A 71 -8.72 6.86 11.33
C LYS A 71 -8.34 8.10 10.53
N ILE A 72 -7.75 7.93 9.34
CA ILE A 72 -7.43 9.04 8.42
C ILE A 72 -8.69 9.85 8.10
N GLN A 73 -9.79 9.17 7.76
CA GLN A 73 -11.07 9.82 7.47
C GLN A 73 -11.58 10.63 8.69
N GLN A 74 -11.52 10.08 9.90
CA GLN A 74 -11.91 10.78 11.13
C GLN A 74 -11.02 11.99 11.43
N MET A 75 -9.75 11.93 11.08
CA MET A 75 -8.80 13.06 11.18
C MET A 75 -8.98 14.10 10.07
N GLY A 76 -9.93 13.90 9.15
CA GLY A 76 -10.20 14.79 8.02
C GLY A 76 -9.28 14.60 6.82
N GLY A 77 -8.39 13.60 6.84
CA GLY A 77 -7.45 13.30 5.76
C GLY A 77 -5.99 13.27 6.20
N VAL A 78 -5.08 13.34 5.23
CA VAL A 78 -3.63 13.38 5.44
C VAL A 78 -3.13 14.82 5.45
N LEU A 79 -2.35 15.19 6.47
CA LEU A 79 -1.70 16.51 6.49
C LEU A 79 -0.64 16.56 5.38
N ALA A 80 -0.71 17.57 4.52
CA ALA A 80 0.25 17.82 3.45
C ALA A 80 0.88 19.20 3.55
N THR A 81 2.13 19.27 3.13
CA THR A 81 2.93 20.50 3.06
C THR A 81 3.46 20.67 1.66
N SER A 82 3.72 21.92 1.27
CA SER A 82 4.47 22.28 0.08
C SER A 82 5.59 23.24 0.48
N THR A 83 6.32 23.80 -0.49
CA THR A 83 7.28 24.88 -0.23
C THR A 83 6.61 26.17 0.28
N ALA A 84 5.28 26.22 0.33
CA ALA A 84 4.50 27.35 0.84
C ALA A 84 4.33 27.28 2.37
N PRO A 85 4.10 28.42 3.06
CA PRO A 85 4.08 28.48 4.53
C PRO A 85 2.83 27.86 5.19
N TYR A 86 1.93 27.27 4.41
CA TYR A 86 0.67 26.69 4.89
C TYR A 86 0.63 25.19 4.64
N ALA A 87 0.12 24.46 5.63
CA ALA A 87 -0.25 23.06 5.50
C ALA A 87 -1.74 22.96 5.12
N LEU A 88 -2.10 21.93 4.38
CA LEU A 88 -3.49 21.59 4.07
C LEU A 88 -3.78 20.13 4.40
N GLN A 89 -5.06 19.78 4.42
CA GLN A 89 -5.52 18.41 4.58
C GLN A 89 -5.87 17.84 3.20
N LEU A 90 -5.31 16.68 2.84
CA LEU A 90 -5.71 15.86 1.70
C LEU A 90 -6.85 14.94 2.16
N PRO A 91 -8.12 15.28 1.87
CA PRO A 91 -9.25 14.59 2.47
C PRO A 91 -9.38 13.16 1.95
N LEU A 92 -9.68 12.23 2.85
CA LEU A 92 -10.16 10.89 2.50
C LEU A 92 -11.67 10.87 2.78
N ARG A 93 -12.50 10.90 1.74
CA ARG A 93 -13.97 11.00 1.89
C ARG A 93 -14.60 9.67 2.25
N SER A 94 -14.21 8.63 1.54
CA SER A 94 -14.67 7.26 1.76
C SER A 94 -13.68 6.26 1.17
N TRP A 95 -13.75 5.02 1.61
CA TRP A 95 -12.89 3.95 1.12
C TRP A 95 -13.67 2.64 1.05
N ARG A 96 -13.16 1.68 0.28
CA ARG A 96 -13.70 0.32 0.20
C ARG A 96 -12.57 -0.67 0.11
N SER A 97 -12.70 -1.78 0.85
CA SER A 97 -11.83 -2.95 0.71
C SER A 97 -12.49 -4.03 -0.12
N HIS A 98 -11.67 -4.73 -0.87
CA HIS A 98 -12.00 -5.84 -1.76
C HIS A 98 -11.11 -7.02 -1.37
N THR A 99 -11.69 -8.22 -1.30
CA THR A 99 -10.97 -9.45 -0.94
C THR A 99 -11.34 -10.57 -1.93
N TRP A 100 -10.50 -11.59 -2.06
CA TRP A 100 -10.78 -12.73 -2.94
C TRP A 100 -12.07 -13.49 -2.62
N HIS A 101 -12.54 -13.44 -1.37
CA HIS A 101 -13.67 -14.23 -0.89
C HIS A 101 -15.01 -13.48 -0.82
N ASP A 102 -15.06 -12.20 -1.21
CA ASP A 102 -16.36 -11.53 -1.34
C ASP A 102 -17.09 -12.05 -2.61
N GLY A 103 -18.43 -12.06 -2.62
CA GLY A 103 -19.24 -12.55 -3.75
C GLY A 103 -19.07 -11.77 -5.08
N SER A 104 -18.10 -10.84 -5.12
CA SER A 104 -17.62 -10.05 -6.25
C SER A 104 -16.09 -10.16 -6.42
N GLY A 105 -15.52 -11.28 -5.96
CA GLY A 105 -14.12 -11.44 -5.54
C GLY A 105 -13.08 -10.75 -6.42
N LEU A 106 -11.95 -10.40 -5.80
CA LEU A 106 -10.78 -9.98 -6.56
C LEU A 106 -10.52 -10.98 -7.71
N SER A 107 -10.30 -10.44 -8.90
CA SER A 107 -9.75 -11.13 -10.07
C SER A 107 -8.67 -10.21 -10.63
N PRO A 108 -7.73 -10.72 -11.44
CA PRO A 108 -6.75 -9.87 -12.12
C PRO A 108 -7.40 -8.67 -12.85
N GLU A 109 -8.47 -8.90 -13.59
CA GLU A 109 -9.19 -7.87 -14.34
C GLU A 109 -9.89 -6.88 -13.41
N HIS A 110 -10.43 -7.35 -12.27
CA HIS A 110 -11.02 -6.47 -11.27
C HIS A 110 -9.95 -5.59 -10.61
N VAL A 111 -8.77 -6.13 -10.29
CA VAL A 111 -7.65 -5.34 -9.76
C VAL A 111 -7.19 -4.28 -10.77
N ALA A 112 -7.08 -4.65 -12.05
CA ALA A 112 -6.76 -3.73 -13.12
C ALA A 112 -7.80 -2.60 -13.21
N ALA A 113 -9.10 -2.96 -13.21
CA ALA A 113 -10.19 -1.99 -13.23
C ALA A 113 -10.16 -1.05 -12.02
N LEU A 114 -9.83 -1.55 -10.82
CA LEU A 114 -9.68 -0.71 -9.62
C LEU A 114 -8.52 0.28 -9.77
N LEU A 115 -7.35 -0.16 -10.25
CA LEU A 115 -6.20 0.72 -10.49
C LEU A 115 -6.48 1.76 -11.57
N ASP A 116 -7.17 1.39 -12.65
CA ASP A 116 -7.50 2.31 -13.74
C ASP A 116 -8.53 3.37 -13.34
N SER A 117 -9.54 2.98 -12.53
CA SER A 117 -10.64 3.87 -12.17
C SER A 117 -10.40 4.68 -10.89
N HIS A 118 -9.69 4.12 -9.91
CA HIS A 118 -9.43 4.75 -8.61
C HIS A 118 -7.99 5.22 -8.42
N GLY A 119 -7.06 4.80 -9.30
CA GLY A 119 -5.64 5.10 -9.15
C GLY A 119 -4.96 4.22 -8.10
N PRO A 120 -3.87 4.72 -7.48
CA PRO A 120 -3.13 3.98 -6.46
C PRO A 120 -4.02 3.49 -5.31
N CYS A 121 -3.76 2.28 -4.83
CA CYS A 121 -4.53 1.63 -3.78
C CYS A 121 -3.63 0.96 -2.73
N VAL A 122 -4.18 0.69 -1.53
CA VAL A 122 -3.43 -0.01 -0.47
C VAL A 122 -3.63 -1.51 -0.64
N GLY A 123 -2.54 -2.23 -0.90
CA GLY A 123 -2.51 -3.70 -0.93
C GLY A 123 -2.01 -4.26 0.39
N VAL A 124 -2.54 -5.42 0.79
CA VAL A 124 -1.99 -6.23 1.90
C VAL A 124 -1.55 -7.57 1.33
N LEU A 125 -0.34 -8.01 1.67
CA LEU A 125 0.20 -9.31 1.28
C LEU A 125 0.87 -10.03 2.45
N TRP A 126 1.05 -11.35 2.35
CA TRP A 126 1.84 -12.14 3.29
C TRP A 126 3.31 -12.22 2.84
N VAL A 127 4.23 -11.76 3.71
CA VAL A 127 5.66 -11.68 3.39
C VAL A 127 6.51 -12.60 4.25
N CYS A 128 7.66 -13.02 3.70
CA CYS A 128 8.77 -13.69 4.39
C CYS A 128 10.09 -12.95 4.11
N PRO A 129 11.23 -13.36 4.70
CA PRO A 129 12.52 -12.71 4.48
C PRO A 129 12.94 -12.56 3.00
N TRP A 130 12.48 -13.44 2.11
CA TRP A 130 12.83 -13.38 0.69
C TRP A 130 12.24 -12.17 -0.03
N TYR A 131 11.10 -11.66 0.44
CA TYR A 131 10.41 -10.51 -0.12
C TYR A 131 11.36 -9.30 -0.28
N TYR A 132 12.29 -9.11 0.66
CA TYR A 132 13.22 -7.99 0.67
C TYR A 132 14.28 -8.04 -0.44
N HIS A 133 14.49 -9.21 -1.06
CA HIS A 133 15.46 -9.39 -2.15
C HIS A 133 14.89 -9.08 -3.54
N PHE A 134 13.59 -8.84 -3.65
CA PHE A 134 12.97 -8.40 -4.88
C PHE A 134 13.12 -6.88 -5.00
N ASP A 135 13.57 -6.40 -6.16
CA ASP A 135 13.62 -4.99 -6.50
C ASP A 135 13.29 -4.83 -7.99
N ALA A 136 12.30 -4.03 -8.31
CA ALA A 136 11.92 -3.69 -9.68
C ALA A 136 12.72 -2.50 -10.23
N ARG A 137 13.61 -1.90 -9.42
CA ARG A 137 14.49 -0.80 -9.86
C ARG A 137 15.66 -1.35 -10.66
N GLY A 138 15.57 -1.23 -11.99
CA GLY A 138 16.64 -1.52 -12.93
C GLY A 138 16.27 -2.58 -13.96
N HIS A 139 16.71 -2.40 -15.21
CA HIS A 139 16.34 -3.24 -16.35
C HIS A 139 16.67 -4.73 -16.19
N GLU A 140 17.67 -5.07 -15.37
CA GLU A 140 18.07 -6.47 -15.12
C GLU A 140 17.16 -7.19 -14.10
N TYR A 141 16.42 -6.44 -13.28
CA TYR A 141 15.58 -6.98 -12.20
C TYR A 141 14.07 -6.80 -12.43
N ASP A 142 13.66 -6.13 -13.52
CA ASP A 142 12.25 -5.98 -13.92
C ASP A 142 11.55 -7.32 -14.23
N ALA A 143 12.32 -8.41 -14.33
CA ALA A 143 11.81 -9.77 -14.47
C ALA A 143 11.52 -10.48 -13.13
N LEU A 144 12.04 -9.99 -12.00
CA LEU A 144 11.83 -10.63 -10.69
C LEU A 144 10.42 -10.31 -10.16
N VAL A 145 9.65 -11.36 -9.89
CA VAL A 145 8.29 -11.27 -9.36
C VAL A 145 8.21 -12.03 -8.05
N TYR A 146 7.74 -11.37 -7.00
CA TYR A 146 7.43 -12.02 -5.75
C TYR A 146 6.14 -12.84 -5.88
N ARG A 147 6.26 -14.15 -5.70
CA ARG A 147 5.16 -15.13 -5.78
C ARG A 147 4.82 -15.73 -4.41
N GLY A 148 4.96 -14.91 -3.37
CA GLY A 148 4.49 -15.26 -2.05
C GLY A 148 5.35 -16.23 -1.27
N CYS A 149 4.87 -16.48 -0.06
CA CYS A 149 5.32 -17.57 0.80
C CYS A 149 4.14 -18.20 1.55
N GLY A 150 2.91 -18.01 1.02
CA GLY A 150 1.73 -18.71 1.49
C GLY A 150 0.43 -18.02 1.12
N ARG A 151 -0.26 -18.58 0.11
CA ARG A 151 -1.59 -18.15 -0.34
C ARG A 151 -2.67 -18.62 0.64
N GLY A 152 -2.58 -19.89 1.07
CA GLY A 152 -3.51 -20.50 2.00
C GLY A 152 -3.05 -20.47 3.47
N GLU A 153 -3.97 -20.81 4.38
CA GLU A 153 -3.69 -20.91 5.81
C GLU A 153 -2.58 -21.95 6.11
N ASP A 154 -2.63 -23.11 5.45
CA ASP A 154 -1.63 -24.18 5.61
C ASP A 154 -0.22 -23.72 5.18
N ASP A 155 -0.11 -23.04 4.04
CA ASP A 155 1.16 -22.51 3.56
C ASP A 155 1.70 -21.42 4.49
N ARG A 156 0.81 -20.57 5.03
CA ARG A 156 1.18 -19.57 6.04
C ARG A 156 1.69 -20.22 7.31
N GLU A 157 1.05 -21.28 7.79
CA GLU A 157 1.54 -22.05 8.94
C GLU A 157 2.90 -22.69 8.66
N GLN A 158 3.12 -23.21 7.45
CA GLN A 158 4.43 -23.71 7.05
C GLN A 158 5.49 -22.59 7.04
N SER A 159 5.16 -21.42 6.49
CA SER A 159 6.06 -20.26 6.46
C SER A 159 6.44 -19.78 7.86
N LYS A 160 5.50 -19.79 8.82
CA LYS A 160 5.77 -19.46 10.23
C LYS A 160 6.74 -20.44 10.88
N ARG A 161 6.69 -21.73 10.51
CA ARG A 161 7.63 -22.75 10.99
C ARG A 161 9.01 -22.59 10.37
N LEU A 162 9.08 -22.25 9.08
CA LEU A 162 10.35 -22.06 8.37
C LEU A 162 11.07 -20.76 8.76
N TYR A 163 10.30 -19.70 9.02
CA TYR A 163 10.81 -18.36 9.33
C TYR A 163 10.16 -17.79 10.61
N PRO A 164 10.45 -18.37 11.79
CA PRO A 164 9.79 -17.97 13.04
C PRO A 164 9.99 -16.49 13.36
N GLY A 165 8.88 -15.76 13.51
CA GLY A 165 8.88 -14.32 13.82
C GLY A 165 9.30 -13.41 12.66
N LEU A 166 9.53 -13.94 11.46
CA LEU A 166 9.99 -13.20 10.29
C LEU A 166 8.98 -13.21 9.12
N VAL A 167 7.78 -13.72 9.36
CA VAL A 167 6.65 -13.70 8.42
C VAL A 167 5.49 -12.91 9.00
N GLY A 168 4.71 -12.28 8.13
CA GLY A 168 3.56 -11.50 8.56
C GLY A 168 2.85 -10.80 7.42
N SER A 169 1.70 -10.20 7.74
CA SER A 169 1.00 -9.31 6.82
C SER A 169 1.77 -8.00 6.68
N HIS A 170 1.87 -7.51 5.45
CA HIS A 170 2.56 -6.26 5.11
C HIS A 170 1.71 -5.41 4.18
N ALA A 171 1.66 -4.11 4.44
CA ALA A 171 0.88 -3.16 3.64
C ALA A 171 1.79 -2.35 2.71
N VAL A 172 1.36 -2.23 1.46
CA VAL A 172 2.09 -1.57 0.36
C VAL A 172 1.14 -0.70 -0.46
N VAL A 173 1.69 0.19 -1.29
CA VAL A 173 0.90 0.97 -2.25
C VAL A 173 1.01 0.32 -3.63
N CYS A 174 -0.08 -0.20 -4.15
CA CYS A 174 -0.19 -0.70 -5.51
C CYS A 174 -0.47 0.49 -6.44
N PHE A 175 0.29 0.65 -7.54
CA PHE A 175 0.15 1.84 -8.38
C PHE A 175 0.29 1.60 -9.89
N ALA A 176 0.71 0.42 -10.31
CA ALA A 176 0.71 0.02 -11.71
C ALA A 176 0.54 -1.49 -11.83
N TYR A 177 0.27 -1.99 -13.03
CA TYR A 177 0.14 -3.42 -13.29
C TYR A 177 0.62 -3.77 -14.71
N ARG A 178 0.85 -5.06 -14.94
CA ARG A 178 1.08 -5.63 -16.27
C ARG A 178 0.48 -7.02 -16.36
N PHE A 179 -0.06 -7.34 -17.54
CA PHE A 179 -0.39 -8.71 -17.91
C PHE A 179 0.83 -9.36 -18.57
N CYS A 180 1.17 -10.57 -18.15
CA CYS A 180 2.29 -11.38 -18.63
C CYS A 180 1.79 -12.72 -19.19
N GLY A 181 2.67 -13.46 -19.86
CA GLY A 181 2.35 -14.83 -20.30
C GLY A 181 1.20 -14.93 -21.31
N GLY A 182 0.92 -13.87 -22.09
CA GLY A 182 -0.22 -13.85 -23.02
C GLY A 182 -1.57 -13.49 -22.38
N GLY A 183 -1.58 -13.06 -21.11
CA GLY A 183 -2.78 -12.68 -20.36
C GLY A 183 -3.07 -13.56 -19.14
N ASP A 184 -2.34 -14.66 -19.00
CA ASP A 184 -2.57 -15.67 -17.95
C ASP A 184 -2.05 -15.26 -16.57
N GLU A 185 -1.09 -14.32 -16.52
CA GLU A 185 -0.53 -13.81 -15.26
C GLU A 185 -0.69 -12.30 -15.18
N MET A 186 -1.00 -11.79 -13.99
CA MET A 186 -0.97 -10.36 -13.71
C MET A 186 0.00 -10.06 -12.59
N HIS A 187 0.86 -9.09 -12.84
CA HIS A 187 1.79 -8.56 -11.85
C HIS A 187 1.40 -7.13 -11.48
N VAL A 188 1.37 -6.83 -10.19
CA VAL A 188 1.14 -5.49 -9.65
C VAL A 188 2.45 -4.90 -9.20
N LEU A 189 2.75 -3.69 -9.65
CA LEU A 189 3.90 -2.93 -9.17
C LEU A 189 3.49 -2.24 -7.87
N VAL A 190 4.20 -2.57 -6.80
CA VAL A 190 3.97 -2.01 -5.49
C VAL A 190 5.13 -1.13 -5.08
N ARG A 191 4.82 -0.06 -4.34
CA ARG A 191 5.76 0.76 -3.60
C ARG A 191 5.71 0.37 -2.14
N ASP A 192 6.89 0.09 -1.62
CA ASP A 192 7.10 -0.29 -0.24
C ASP A 192 7.61 0.89 0.62
N ASN A 193 7.54 0.72 1.94
CA ASN A 193 7.90 1.69 2.97
C ASN A 193 9.19 1.31 3.72
N HIS A 194 9.98 0.34 3.26
CA HIS A 194 11.21 -0.10 3.93
C HIS A 194 12.46 0.77 3.70
N ASP A 195 12.38 1.80 2.85
CA ASP A 195 13.53 2.68 2.57
C ASP A 195 13.04 4.13 2.33
N ALA A 196 13.77 5.10 2.91
CA ALA A 196 13.51 6.53 2.76
C ALA A 196 13.83 7.10 1.36
N ALA A 197 14.55 6.35 0.51
CA ALA A 197 14.89 6.75 -0.84
C ALA A 197 13.66 7.26 -1.61
N ALA A 198 13.88 8.24 -2.48
CA ALA A 198 12.83 8.77 -3.35
C ALA A 198 12.08 7.60 -4.01
N ASN A 199 10.76 7.55 -3.82
CA ASN A 199 9.85 6.51 -4.29
C ASN A 199 9.87 5.14 -3.60
N GLY A 200 10.65 4.90 -2.54
CA GLY A 200 10.68 3.63 -1.78
C GLY A 200 10.98 2.37 -2.63
N PRO A 201 11.31 1.22 -2.05
CA PRO A 201 11.58 0.02 -2.83
C PRO A 201 10.35 -0.34 -3.68
N GLN A 202 10.56 -0.68 -4.95
CA GLN A 202 9.47 -1.07 -5.85
C GLN A 202 9.57 -2.56 -6.15
N ARG A 203 8.44 -3.27 -6.22
CA ARG A 203 8.45 -4.72 -6.42
C ARG A 203 7.29 -5.15 -7.30
N TRP A 204 7.55 -6.06 -8.23
CA TRP A 204 6.49 -6.78 -8.93
C TRP A 204 5.99 -7.91 -8.04
N ILE A 205 4.68 -7.93 -7.79
CA ILE A 205 3.99 -8.92 -6.98
C ILE A 205 3.02 -9.66 -7.90
N ASP A 206 3.01 -10.99 -7.85
CA ASP A 206 1.93 -11.77 -8.44
C ASP A 206 0.62 -11.36 -7.77
N VAL A 207 -0.38 -10.95 -8.57
CA VAL A 207 -1.62 -10.37 -8.03
C VAL A 207 -2.31 -11.31 -7.04
N GLU A 208 -2.18 -12.62 -7.22
CA GLU A 208 -2.75 -13.64 -6.34
C GLU A 208 -2.16 -13.62 -4.92
N GLU A 209 -1.02 -12.97 -4.70
CA GLU A 209 -0.41 -12.78 -3.38
C GLU A 209 -0.95 -11.57 -2.61
N ILE A 210 -1.80 -10.75 -3.25
CA ILE A 210 -2.40 -9.58 -2.62
C ILE A 210 -3.73 -10.00 -1.99
N ASP A 211 -3.73 -10.23 -0.68
CA ASP A 211 -4.90 -10.66 0.10
C ASP A 211 -6.08 -9.70 -0.03
N THR A 212 -5.79 -8.40 0.04
CA THR A 212 -6.82 -7.36 0.05
C THR A 212 -6.33 -6.13 -0.70
N ILE A 213 -7.27 -5.45 -1.38
CA ILE A 213 -7.05 -4.13 -1.98
C ILE A 213 -8.05 -3.15 -1.38
N SER A 214 -7.55 -2.02 -0.89
CA SER A 214 -8.36 -0.91 -0.38
C SER A 214 -8.19 0.32 -1.26
N VAL A 215 -9.29 0.82 -1.80
CA VAL A 215 -9.33 1.98 -2.70
C VAL A 215 -10.04 3.17 -2.06
N GLU A 216 -9.60 4.39 -2.39
CA GLU A 216 -10.35 5.61 -2.12
C GLU A 216 -11.55 5.70 -3.08
N ARG A 217 -12.71 6.10 -2.54
CA ARG A 217 -13.91 6.39 -3.33
C ARG A 217 -14.12 7.90 -3.34
N ALA A 218 -14.00 8.48 -4.53
CA ALA A 218 -14.28 9.89 -4.82
C ALA A 218 -15.74 10.27 -4.54
#